data_AF-A0A0M0T7X1-F1
#
_entry.id   AF-A0A0M0T7X1-F1
#
_cell.length_a   1.000
_cell.length_b   1.000
_cell.length_c   1.000
_cell.angle_alpha   90.00
_cell.angle_beta   90.00
_cell.angle_gamma   90.00
#
_symmetry.space_group_name_H-M   'P 1'
#
loop_
_entity.id
_entity.type
_entity.pdbx_description
1 polymer ?
#
loop_
_entity_poly.entity_id
_entity_poly.type
_entity_poly.pdbx_seq_one_letter_code
_entity_poly.pdbx_strand_id
1 'polypeptide(L)' 'MKIFRHYNSMKIALYVKTLFRGRLYIKDMGAFEFNYGKILPPKIKDKRHFHVMSEVNQQVLRLQTEMG' A
#
# COMPACT_ATOMS: atom_id res chain seq x y z
N MET A 1 -0.13 -6.43 11.78
CA MET A 1 0.84 -5.96 10.77
C MET A 1 1.14 -7.10 9.81
N LYS A 2 0.98 -6.90 8.50
CA LYS A 2 1.27 -7.94 7.48
C LYS A 2 2.65 -7.73 6.87
N ILE A 3 3.39 -8.81 6.66
CA ILE A 3 4.71 -8.81 6.02
C ILE A 3 4.57 -9.40 4.61
N PHE A 4 5.01 -8.64 3.61
CA PHE A 4 5.13 -9.04 2.22
C PHE A 4 6.59 -9.34 1.92
N ARG A 5 6.91 -10.63 1.70
CA ARG A 5 8.27 -11.07 1.36
C ARG A 5 8.70 -10.67 -0.05
N HIS A 6 7.73 -10.44 -0.93
CA HIS A 6 7.93 -10.02 -2.31
C HIS A 6 7.04 -8.83 -2.61
N TYR A 7 7.54 -7.92 -3.45
CA TYR A 7 6.74 -6.80 -3.93
C TYR A 7 5.74 -7.27 -4.98
N ASN A 8 4.45 -7.05 -4.71
CA ASN A 8 3.36 -7.25 -5.65
C ASN A 8 2.28 -6.22 -5.35
N SER A 9 2.24 -5.14 -6.14
CA SER A 9 1.37 -3.99 -5.89
C SER A 9 -0.11 -4.38 -5.87
N MET A 10 -0.56 -5.34 -6.67
CA MET A 10 -1.94 -5.84 -6.65
C MET A 10 -2.31 -6.56 -5.35
N LYS A 11 -1.48 -7.50 -4.86
CA LYS A 11 -1.75 -8.20 -3.59
C LYS A 11 -1.71 -7.26 -2.40
N ILE A 12 -0.81 -6.28 -2.43
CA ILE A 12 -0.70 -5.25 -1.40
C ILE A 12 -1.92 -4.33 -1.44
N ALA A 13 -2.34 -3.89 -2.63
CA ALA A 13 -3.53 -3.07 -2.81
C ALA A 13 -4.80 -3.79 -2.33
N LEU A 14 -4.94 -5.08 -2.63
CA LEU A 14 -6.06 -5.87 -2.11
C LEU A 14 -6.08 -5.88 -0.58
N TYR A 15 -4.93 -6.11 0.07
CA TYR A 15 -4.83 -6.06 1.52
C TYR A 15 -5.18 -4.69 2.10
N VAL A 16 -4.70 -3.61 1.48
CA VAL A 16 -4.99 -2.23 1.88
C VAL A 16 -6.47 -1.89 1.67
N LYS A 17 -7.07 -2.28 0.54
CA LYS A 17 -8.48 -2.07 0.21
C LYS A 17 -9.40 -2.80 1.20
N THR A 18 -9.09 -4.04 1.56
CA THR A 18 -9.94 -4.88 2.41
C THR A 18 -9.96 -4.43 3.87
N LEU A 19 -8.89 -3.78 4.36
CA LEU A 19 -8.78 -3.38 5.76
C LEU A 19 -8.96 -1.87 5.93
N PHE A 20 -9.69 -1.48 6.97
CA PHE A 20 -9.94 -0.06 7.26
C PHE A 20 -8.69 0.73 7.66
N ARG A 21 -7.75 0.14 8.40
CA ARG A 21 -6.50 0.78 8.81
C ARG A 21 -5.46 -0.26 9.20
N GLY A 22 -4.19 0.09 9.11
CA GLY A 22 -3.15 -0.79 9.62
C GLY A 22 -1.74 -0.40 9.20
N ARG A 23 -0.84 -1.36 9.41
CA ARG A 23 0.56 -1.27 8.98
C ARG A 23 0.94 -2.52 8.20
N LEU A 24 1.74 -2.32 7.16
CA LEU A 24 2.36 -3.39 6.39
C LEU A 24 3.85 -3.15 6.24
N TYR A 25 4.61 -4.23 6.07
CA TYR A 25 6.02 -4.18 5.78
C TYR A 25 6.28 -4.91 4.46
N ILE A 26 7.04 -4.28 3.58
CA ILE A 26 7.48 -4.85 2.31
C ILE A 26 8.98 -5.04 2.41
N LYS A 27 9.43 -6.29 2.20
CA LYS A 27 10.87 -6.61 2.22
C LYS A 27 11.62 -5.70 1.24
N ASP A 28 12.76 -5.17 1.70
CA ASP A 28 13.66 -4.28 0.95
C ASP A 28 13.08 -2.88 0.61
N MET A 29 11.80 -2.61 0.93
CA MET A 29 11.15 -1.32 0.69
C MET A 29 10.77 -0.58 1.97
N GLY A 30 10.46 -1.30 3.05
CA GLY A 30 10.20 -0.70 4.36
C GLY A 30 8.76 -0.84 4.85
N ALA A 31 8.44 -0.06 5.88
CA ALA A 31 7.15 -0.08 6.56
C ALA A 31 6.23 1.04 6.04
N PHE A 32 4.97 0.69 5.88
CA PHE A 32 3.93 1.58 5.37
C PHE A 32 2.73 1.56 6.32
N GLU A 33 2.18 2.74 6.58
CA GLU A 33 0.92 2.91 7.29
C GLU A 33 -0.18 3.17 6.27
N PHE A 34 -1.38 2.64 6.52
CA PHE A 34 -2.52 2.88 5.65
C PHE A 34 -3.78 3.13 6.47
N ASN A 35 -4.70 3.91 5.89
CA ASN A 35 -5.98 4.25 6.48
C ASN A 35 -7.02 4.44 5.38
N TYR A 36 -8.24 3.97 5.61
CA TYR A 36 -9.39 4.00 4.70
C TYR A 36 -9.03 3.61 3.26
N GLY A 37 -8.32 2.48 3.10
CA GLY A 37 -7.92 1.98 1.78
C GLY A 37 -6.81 2.79 1.09
N LYS A 38 -6.05 3.63 1.80
CA LYS A 38 -4.95 4.40 1.21
C LYS A 38 -3.68 4.28 2.05
N ILE A 39 -2.55 3.99 1.40
CA ILE A 39 -1.24 4.14 2.01
C ILE A 39 -1.01 5.63 2.28
N LEU A 40 -0.61 5.94 3.51
CA LEU A 40 -0.30 7.29 3.97
C LEU A 40 1.10 7.71 3.53
N PRO A 41 1.35 9.02 3.39
CA PRO A 41 2.69 9.53 3.11
C PRO A 41 3.73 9.00 4.11
N PRO A 42 4.90 8.54 3.63
CA PRO A 42 5.95 8.08 4.52
C PRO A 42 6.46 9.25 5.39
N LYS A 43 6.74 8.96 6.67
CA LYS A 43 7.29 9.96 7.60
C LYS A 43 8.68 10.43 7.17
N ILE A 44 9.44 9.54 6.55
CA ILE A 44 10.75 9.83 5.96
C ILE A 44 10.52 10.17 4.49
N LYS A 45 11.03 11.33 4.04
CA LYS A 45 10.96 11.75 2.64
C LYS A 45 11.93 10.93 1.77
N ASP A 46 11.61 9.66 1.55
CA ASP A 46 12.32 8.76 0.64
C ASP A 46 11.54 8.64 -0.68
N LYS A 47 12.20 8.95 -1.79
CA LYS A 47 11.64 8.84 -3.14
C LYS A 47 11.09 7.44 -3.43
N ARG A 48 11.74 6.39 -2.91
CA ARG A 48 11.28 5.00 -3.10
C ARG A 48 9.96 4.73 -2.39
N HIS A 49 9.82 5.19 -1.14
CA HIS A 49 8.56 5.03 -0.41
C HIS A 49 7.41 5.80 -1.07
N PHE A 50 7.66 6.99 -1.63
CA PHE A 50 6.65 7.71 -2.40
C PHE A 50 6.24 6.98 -3.66
N HIS A 51 7.19 6.38 -4.39
CA HIS A 51 6.89 5.60 -5.58
C HIS A 51 6.00 4.40 -5.26
N VAL A 52 6.37 3.62 -4.24
CA VAL A 52 5.58 2.46 -3.78
C VAL A 52 4.19 2.86 -3.30
N MET A 53 4.10 3.93 -2.51
CA MET A 53 2.82 4.48 -2.07
C MET A 53 1.92 4.85 -3.26
N SER A 54 2.47 5.58 -4.24
CA SER A 54 1.72 6.03 -5.40
C SER A 54 1.22 4.85 -6.23
N GLU A 55 2.10 3.87 -6.50
CA GLU A 55 1.75 2.67 -7.27
C GLU A 55 0.66 1.86 -6.58
N VAL A 56 0.81 1.56 -5.28
CA VAL A 56 -0.19 0.79 -4.54
C VAL A 56 -1.53 1.54 -4.48
N ASN A 57 -1.52 2.85 -4.21
CA ASN A 57 -2.75 3.64 -4.15
C ASN A 57 -3.47 3.71 -5.51
N GLN A 58 -2.73 3.74 -6.62
CA GLN A 58 -3.32 3.62 -7.96
C GLN A 58 -4.00 2.26 -8.17
N GLN A 59 -3.38 1.17 -7.72
CA GLN A 59 -4.00 -0.15 -7.80
C GLN A 59 -5.23 -0.27 -6.89
N VAL A 60 -5.22 0.34 -5.69
CA VAL A 60 -6.42 0.38 -4.85
C VAL A 60 -7.55 1.12 -5.55
N LEU A 61 -7.26 2.25 -6.20
CA LEU A 61 -8.25 3.01 -6.95
C LEU A 61 -8.85 2.18 -8.10
N ARG A 62 -8.01 1.46 -8.86
CA ARG A 62 -8.47 0.55 -9.93
C ARG A 62 -9.39 -0.55 -9.39
N LEU A 63 -8.98 -1.19 -8.29
CA LEU A 63 -9.79 -2.20 -7.61
C LEU A 63 -11.11 -1.64 -7.09
N GLN A 64 -11.20 -0.34 -6.79
CA GLN A 64 -12.46 0.31 -6.40
C GLN A 64 -13.36 0.55 -7.62
N THR A 65 -12.80 0.96 -8.77
CA THR A 65 -13.56 1.23 -9.99
C THR A 65 -14.04 -0.02 -10.72
N GLU A 66 -13.33 -1.15 -10.60
CA GLU A 66 -13.72 -2.43 -11.23
C GLU A 66 -14.89 -3.15 -10.53
N MET A 67 -15.28 -2.71 -9.33
CA MET A 67 -16.37 -3.29 -8.54
C MET A 67 -17.54 -2.31 -8.33
N GLY A 68 -17.55 -1.18 -9.05
CA GLY A 68 -18.58 -0.15 -9.01
C GLY A 68 -19.54 -0.24 -10.17
#